data_AF-A0A8T5P0S5-F1
#
_entry.id   AF-A0A8T5P0S5-F1
#
_cell.length_a   1.000
_cell.length_b   1.000
_cell.length_c   1.000
_cell.angle_alpha   90.00
_cell.angle_beta   90.00
_cell.angle_gamma   90.00
#
_symmetry.space_group_name_H-M   'P 1'
#
loop_
_entity.id
_entity.type
_entity.pdbx_description
1 polymer ?
#
loop_
_entity_poly.entity_id
_entity_poly.type
_entity_poly.pdbx_seq_one_letter_code
_entity_poly.pdbx_strand_id
1 'polypeptide(L)'
;MPVKVPYHHQKNCYFCGPTCLKMVLETLGIKKTEDEIARIANTSEKCGTHHQGMIDACKKIGFSCFVHENANMATVKAFLKAHLPVIIDWTDNISEIGHYSVMIKVTAKNVFFCDPWYGPRHEVNKKVFEEFWNDRLTRGNRWIMAVLPRDVKIAQEISLKVNDANVLVKSGRVYQTHASKPYSKDKI
;
A
#
# COMPACT_ATOMS: atom_id res chain seq x y z
N MET A 1 8.66 -5.33 16.65
CA MET A 1 9.32 -5.94 15.47
C MET A 1 8.60 -5.47 14.20
N PRO A 2 9.26 -5.31 13.05
CA PRO A 2 8.57 -4.96 11.80
C PRO A 2 7.52 -6.02 11.44
N VAL A 3 6.39 -5.61 10.86
CA VAL A 3 5.33 -6.55 10.44
C VAL A 3 5.88 -7.48 9.37
N LYS A 4 5.72 -8.78 9.60
CA LYS A 4 6.05 -9.80 8.61
C LYS A 4 4.95 -9.82 7.56
N VAL A 5 5.24 -9.24 6.40
CA VAL A 5 4.34 -9.31 5.24
C VAL A 5 4.51 -10.68 4.56
N PRO A 6 3.44 -11.48 4.42
CA PRO A 6 3.49 -12.72 3.65
C PRO A 6 3.68 -12.40 2.18
N TYR A 7 4.59 -13.12 1.53
CA TYR A 7 4.93 -12.88 0.15
C TYR A 7 4.05 -13.70 -0.80
N HIS A 8 3.59 -13.03 -1.86
CA HIS A 8 2.91 -13.64 -3.00
C HIS A 8 3.48 -13.05 -4.28
N HIS A 9 3.81 -13.92 -5.24
CA HIS A 9 4.18 -13.50 -6.59
C HIS A 9 2.90 -13.25 -7.41
N GLN A 10 2.85 -12.14 -8.16
CA GLN A 10 1.68 -11.84 -8.99
C GLN A 10 1.46 -12.90 -10.07
N LYS A 11 0.20 -13.26 -10.32
CA LYS A 11 -0.13 -14.23 -11.39
C LYS A 11 0.25 -13.75 -12.79
N ASN A 12 -0.06 -12.49 -13.10
CA ASN A 12 0.07 -11.90 -14.44
C ASN A 12 0.79 -10.55 -14.36
N CYS A 13 1.32 -10.03 -15.48
CA CYS A 13 2.06 -8.76 -15.52
C CYS A 13 1.25 -7.50 -15.10
N TYR A 14 -0.08 -7.59 -14.99
CA TYR A 14 -0.97 -6.49 -14.61
C TYR A 14 -1.62 -6.66 -13.22
N PHE A 15 -1.17 -7.63 -12.42
CA PHE A 15 -1.72 -7.99 -11.10
C PHE A 15 -0.94 -7.43 -9.89
N CYS A 16 0.06 -6.57 -10.11
CA CYS A 16 0.89 -6.01 -9.04
C CYS A 16 0.06 -5.35 -7.91
N GLY A 17 -0.96 -4.55 -8.27
CA GLY A 17 -1.88 -3.92 -7.32
C GLY A 17 -2.66 -4.93 -6.45
N PRO A 18 -3.48 -5.82 -7.04
CA PRO A 18 -4.22 -6.84 -6.31
C PRO A 18 -3.34 -7.73 -5.42
N THR A 19 -2.15 -8.08 -5.91
CA THR A 19 -1.18 -8.89 -5.16
C THR A 19 -0.63 -8.12 -3.95
N CYS A 20 -0.30 -6.84 -4.11
CA CYS A 20 0.09 -5.98 -2.99
C CYS A 20 -1.02 -5.86 -1.94
N LEU A 21 -2.26 -5.65 -2.36
CA LEU A 21 -3.39 -5.56 -1.43
C LEU A 21 -3.64 -6.89 -0.70
N LYS A 22 -3.52 -8.03 -1.39
CA LYS A 22 -3.55 -9.36 -0.77
C LYS A 22 -2.49 -9.50 0.33
N MET A 23 -1.23 -9.21 0.01
CA MET A 23 -0.12 -9.30 0.96
C MET A 23 -0.38 -8.46 2.22
N VAL A 24 -0.88 -7.22 2.05
CA VAL A 24 -1.22 -6.35 3.18
C VAL A 24 -2.42 -6.88 3.97
N LEU A 25 -3.50 -7.33 3.32
CA LEU A 25 -4.69 -7.87 3.99
C LEU A 25 -4.38 -9.11 4.83
N GLU A 26 -3.48 -9.97 4.38
CA GLU A 26 -3.07 -11.14 5.14
C GLU A 26 -2.33 -10.78 6.43
N THR A 27 -1.61 -9.65 6.48
CA THR A 27 -1.04 -9.15 7.77
C THR A 27 -2.12 -8.79 8.80
N LEU A 28 -3.34 -8.54 8.35
CA LEU A 28 -4.52 -8.25 9.16
C LEU A 28 -5.40 -9.48 9.39
N GLY A 29 -4.91 -10.68 9.03
CA GLY A 29 -5.63 -11.95 9.17
C GLY A 29 -6.69 -12.20 8.10
N ILE A 30 -6.74 -11.39 7.04
CA ILE A 30 -7.76 -11.51 5.99
C ILE A 30 -7.20 -12.24 4.79
N LYS A 31 -7.76 -13.42 4.52
CA LYS A 31 -7.40 -14.23 3.35
C LYS A 31 -8.34 -13.90 2.20
N LYS A 32 -7.79 -13.36 1.12
CA LYS A 32 -8.46 -13.12 -0.16
C LYS A 32 -7.55 -13.54 -1.30
N THR A 33 -8.13 -14.12 -2.34
CA THR A 33 -7.39 -14.47 -3.55
C THR A 33 -7.10 -13.22 -4.37
N GLU A 34 -6.03 -13.26 -5.17
CA GLU A 34 -5.72 -12.18 -6.12
C GLU A 34 -6.87 -11.94 -7.10
N ASP A 35 -7.56 -12.99 -7.56
CA ASP A 35 -8.65 -12.88 -8.52
C ASP A 35 -9.89 -12.20 -7.91
N GLU A 36 -10.20 -12.49 -6.64
CA GLU A 36 -11.26 -11.78 -5.92
C GLU A 36 -10.93 -10.28 -5.83
N ILE A 37 -9.70 -9.94 -5.43
CA ILE A 37 -9.29 -8.54 -5.30
C ILE A 37 -9.28 -7.85 -6.66
N ALA A 38 -8.71 -8.47 -7.69
CA ALA A 38 -8.63 -7.97 -9.05
C ALA A 38 -10.03 -7.66 -9.61
N ARG A 39 -11.00 -8.55 -9.38
CA ARG A 39 -12.39 -8.34 -9.79
C ARG A 39 -13.01 -7.13 -9.10
N ILE A 40 -12.79 -6.97 -7.80
CA ILE A 40 -13.34 -5.86 -7.02
C ILE A 40 -12.68 -4.53 -7.42
N ALA A 41 -11.37 -4.57 -7.70
CA ALA A 41 -10.55 -3.42 -8.09
C ALA A 41 -10.68 -3.04 -9.58
N ASN A 42 -11.47 -3.80 -10.36
CA ASN A 42 -11.60 -3.65 -11.81
C ASN A 42 -10.25 -3.73 -12.55
N THR A 43 -9.38 -4.62 -12.11
CA THR A 43 -8.07 -4.87 -12.72
C THR A 43 -8.24 -5.49 -14.11
N SER A 44 -7.51 -4.98 -15.11
CA SER A 44 -7.50 -5.55 -16.45
C SER A 44 -6.11 -5.50 -17.08
N GLU A 45 -5.88 -6.32 -18.10
CA GLU A 45 -4.63 -6.33 -18.86
C GLU A 45 -4.33 -4.96 -19.51
N LYS A 46 -5.37 -4.28 -20.00
CA LYS A 46 -5.23 -3.00 -20.70
C LYS A 46 -4.73 -1.87 -19.81
N CYS A 47 -5.13 -1.86 -18.54
CA CYS A 47 -4.93 -0.68 -17.69
C CYS A 47 -4.34 -0.98 -16.31
N GLY A 48 -4.04 -2.24 -16.01
CA GLY A 48 -3.64 -2.68 -14.68
C GLY A 48 -4.74 -2.38 -13.66
N THR A 49 -4.35 -1.81 -12.52
CA THR A 49 -5.27 -1.38 -11.46
C THR A 49 -5.08 0.10 -11.15
N HIS A 50 -6.15 0.88 -11.23
CA HIS A 50 -6.10 2.30 -10.87
C HIS A 50 -6.13 2.51 -9.36
N HIS A 51 -5.61 3.65 -8.88
CA HIS A 51 -5.66 4.01 -7.46
C HIS A 51 -7.08 3.93 -6.89
N GLN A 52 -8.07 4.41 -7.64
CA GLN A 52 -9.48 4.31 -7.21
C GLN A 52 -9.94 2.86 -7.08
N GLY A 53 -9.50 1.97 -7.98
CA GLY A 53 -9.79 0.53 -7.88
C GLY A 53 -9.19 -0.09 -6.61
N MET A 54 -7.97 0.29 -6.24
CA MET A 54 -7.34 -0.12 -4.98
C MET A 54 -8.12 0.36 -3.76
N ILE A 55 -8.54 1.62 -3.76
CA ILE A 55 -9.35 2.23 -2.69
C ILE A 55 -10.71 1.53 -2.57
N ASP A 56 -11.40 1.33 -3.69
CA ASP A 56 -12.71 0.69 -3.72
C ASP A 56 -12.64 -0.77 -3.28
N ALA A 57 -11.59 -1.49 -3.68
CA ALA A 57 -11.35 -2.85 -3.22
C ALA A 57 -11.15 -2.93 -1.72
N CYS A 58 -10.29 -2.06 -1.16
CA CYS A 58 -10.07 -1.97 0.28
C CYS A 58 -11.39 -1.71 1.03
N LYS A 59 -12.18 -0.71 0.58
CA LYS A 59 -13.47 -0.36 1.17
C LYS A 59 -14.49 -1.49 1.11
N LYS A 60 -14.64 -2.13 -0.06
CA LYS A 60 -15.59 -3.23 -0.30
C LYS A 60 -15.24 -4.49 0.50
N ILE A 61 -13.95 -4.74 0.75
CA ILE A 61 -13.48 -5.82 1.65
C ILE A 61 -13.76 -5.49 3.14
N GLY A 62 -14.08 -4.23 3.44
CA GLY A 62 -14.47 -3.78 4.77
C GLY A 62 -13.34 -3.13 5.57
N PHE A 63 -12.37 -2.52 4.90
CA PHE A 63 -11.31 -1.74 5.52
C PHE A 63 -11.33 -0.29 5.05
N SER A 64 -10.96 0.60 5.96
CA SER A 64 -10.61 1.97 5.60
C SER A 64 -9.17 2.01 5.12
N CYS A 65 -8.84 2.97 4.26
CA CYS A 65 -7.45 3.23 3.89
C CYS A 65 -7.10 4.72 4.01
N PHE A 66 -5.84 4.97 4.29
CA PHE A 66 -5.23 6.28 4.12
C PHE A 66 -4.53 6.31 2.77
N VAL A 67 -4.74 7.38 2.01
CA VAL A 67 -4.11 7.58 0.71
C VAL A 67 -3.51 8.97 0.67
N HIS A 68 -2.33 9.08 0.08
CA HIS A 68 -1.66 10.36 -0.05
C HIS A 68 -0.96 10.44 -1.39
N GLU A 69 -1.25 11.53 -2.10
CA GLU A 69 -0.51 11.96 -3.29
C GLU A 69 0.53 12.98 -2.87
N ASN A 70 1.74 12.92 -3.44
CA ASN A 70 2.90 13.73 -3.04
C ASN A 70 3.39 13.38 -1.62
N ALA A 71 3.30 12.12 -1.23
CA ALA A 71 3.84 11.67 0.04
C ALA A 71 5.37 11.80 0.08
N ASN A 72 5.95 11.70 1.28
CA ASN A 72 7.40 11.69 1.46
C ASN A 72 7.82 10.53 2.36
N MET A 73 9.14 10.34 2.53
CA MET A 73 9.67 9.28 3.38
C MET A 73 9.31 9.41 4.86
N ALA A 74 8.99 10.60 5.37
CA ALA A 74 8.52 10.76 6.74
C ALA A 74 7.12 10.14 6.91
N THR A 75 6.21 10.37 5.94
CA THR A 75 4.88 9.73 5.89
C THR A 75 5.01 8.21 5.95
N VAL A 76 5.85 7.64 5.09
CA VAL A 76 6.03 6.18 5.00
C VAL A 76 6.62 5.62 6.29
N LYS A 77 7.65 6.27 6.85
CA LYS A 77 8.26 5.86 8.12
C LYS A 77 7.26 5.92 9.28
N ALA A 78 6.35 6.89 9.31
CA ALA A 78 5.32 6.99 10.34
C ALA A 78 4.38 5.77 10.31
N PHE A 79 3.95 5.33 9.12
CA PHE A 79 3.16 4.10 8.97
C PHE A 79 3.94 2.84 9.38
N LEU A 80 5.19 2.70 8.94
CA LEU A 80 6.02 1.54 9.30
C LEU A 80 6.27 1.46 10.81
N LYS A 81 6.44 2.62 11.48
CA LYS A 81 6.54 2.71 12.95
C LYS A 81 5.25 2.30 13.63
N ALA A 82 4.10 2.59 13.02
CA ALA A 82 2.78 2.13 13.45
C ALA A 82 2.47 0.68 13.04
N HIS A 83 3.47 -0.07 12.55
CA HIS A 83 3.30 -1.45 12.12
C HIS A 83 2.29 -1.62 10.97
N LEU A 84 2.22 -0.65 10.06
CA LEU A 84 1.40 -0.72 8.86
C LEU A 84 2.31 -0.72 7.63
N PRO A 85 2.39 -1.83 6.86
CA PRO A 85 3.08 -1.83 5.58
C PRO A 85 2.36 -0.91 4.60
N VAL A 86 3.11 -0.30 3.69
CA VAL A 86 2.61 0.76 2.80
C VAL A 86 2.67 0.28 1.36
N ILE A 87 1.53 0.29 0.66
CA ILE A 87 1.47 0.05 -0.78
C ILE A 87 1.87 1.35 -1.47
N ILE A 88 2.78 1.25 -2.42
CA ILE A 88 3.33 2.39 -3.15
C ILE A 88 3.18 2.14 -4.64
N ASP A 89 2.82 3.18 -5.40
CA ASP A 89 2.89 3.20 -6.86
C ASP A 89 4.12 4.02 -7.28
N TRP A 90 5.01 3.42 -8.06
CA TRP A 90 6.26 4.02 -8.53
C TRP A 90 6.61 3.49 -9.92
N THR A 91 7.44 4.22 -10.68
CA THR A 91 7.95 3.71 -11.95
C THR A 91 9.06 2.70 -11.66
N ASP A 92 8.94 1.48 -12.15
CA ASP A 92 10.05 0.53 -12.12
C ASP A 92 11.21 1.06 -12.99
N ASN A 93 12.38 1.22 -12.40
CA ASN A 93 13.54 1.83 -13.05
C ASN A 93 14.23 0.94 -14.10
N ILE A 94 13.80 -0.31 -14.24
CA ILE A 94 14.30 -1.27 -15.23
C ILE A 94 13.31 -1.39 -16.39
N SER A 95 12.02 -1.56 -16.07
CA SER A 95 10.98 -1.80 -17.07
C SER A 95 10.25 -0.53 -17.54
N GLU A 96 10.45 0.60 -16.84
CA GLU A 96 9.84 1.91 -17.12
C GLU A 96 8.30 1.89 -17.16
N ILE A 97 7.68 0.99 -16.39
CA ILE A 97 6.23 0.91 -16.22
C ILE A 97 5.83 1.25 -14.77
N GLY A 98 4.60 1.75 -14.61
CA GLY A 98 4.02 1.94 -13.28
C GLY A 98 3.84 0.60 -12.56
N HIS A 99 4.29 0.53 -11.32
CA HIS A 99 4.37 -0.69 -10.53
C HIS A 99 3.93 -0.46 -9.09
N TYR A 100 3.15 -1.41 -8.55
CA TYR A 100 2.83 -1.44 -7.14
C TYR A 100 3.75 -2.38 -6.39
N SER A 101 4.27 -1.90 -5.26
CA SER A 101 5.06 -2.70 -4.32
C SER A 101 4.67 -2.39 -2.88
N VAL A 102 4.90 -3.34 -1.95
CA VAL A 102 4.64 -3.12 -0.52
C VAL A 102 5.94 -2.74 0.18
N MET A 103 6.10 -1.47 0.56
CA MET A 103 7.27 -1.05 1.33
C MET A 103 7.17 -1.56 2.77
N ILE A 104 8.24 -2.23 3.22
CA ILE A 104 8.31 -2.90 4.53
C ILE A 104 9.40 -2.35 5.44
N LYS A 105 10.41 -1.67 4.88
CA LYS A 105 11.51 -1.08 5.66
C LYS A 105 12.15 0.08 4.91
N VAL A 106 12.55 1.10 5.66
CA VAL A 106 13.37 2.22 5.19
C VAL A 106 14.60 2.34 6.05
N THR A 107 15.76 2.53 5.43
CA THR A 107 17.04 2.81 6.10
C THR A 107 17.57 4.18 5.67
N ALA A 108 18.78 4.53 6.13
CA ALA A 108 19.44 5.74 5.67
C ALA A 108 19.72 5.70 4.15
N LYS A 109 20.16 4.54 3.63
CA LYS A 109 20.62 4.38 2.24
C LYS A 109 19.59 3.73 1.31
N ASN A 110 18.84 2.75 1.80
CA ASN A 110 17.99 1.88 0.98
C ASN A 110 16.55 1.78 1.49
N VAL A 111 15.64 1.46 0.59
CA VAL A 111 14.26 1.05 0.86
C VAL A 111 14.10 -0.43 0.52
N PHE A 112 13.16 -1.10 1.17
CA PHE A 112 12.91 -2.52 0.98
C PHE A 112 11.43 -2.78 0.76
N PHE A 113 11.15 -3.65 -0.20
CA PHE A 113 9.81 -4.04 -0.60
C PHE A 113 9.59 -5.55 -0.42
N CYS A 114 8.36 -5.89 -0.03
CA CYS A 114 7.76 -7.16 -0.42
C CYS A 114 7.13 -6.91 -1.79
N ASP A 115 7.87 -7.23 -2.84
CA ASP A 115 7.54 -6.86 -4.21
C ASP A 115 6.91 -8.04 -4.95
N PRO A 116 5.75 -7.87 -5.59
CA PRO A 116 5.03 -8.98 -6.23
C PRO A 116 5.74 -9.57 -7.46
N TRP A 117 6.77 -8.91 -7.99
CA TRP A 117 7.58 -9.37 -9.11
C TRP A 117 9.00 -9.76 -8.66
N TYR A 118 9.65 -8.90 -7.88
CA TYR A 118 11.06 -9.06 -7.49
C TYR A 118 11.30 -9.87 -6.21
N GLY A 119 10.25 -10.18 -5.44
CA GLY A 119 10.36 -11.04 -4.27
C GLY A 119 10.20 -10.35 -2.92
N PRO A 120 10.32 -11.11 -1.80
CA PRO A 120 9.91 -10.68 -0.46
C PRO A 120 10.78 -9.59 0.18
N ARG A 121 11.97 -9.30 -0.38
CA ARG A 121 12.97 -8.40 0.20
C ARG A 121 13.72 -7.61 -0.89
N HIS A 122 13.00 -7.19 -1.93
CA HIS A 122 13.58 -6.39 -3.00
C HIS A 122 14.14 -5.08 -2.41
N GLU A 123 15.42 -4.81 -2.69
CA GLU A 123 16.16 -3.68 -2.11
C GLU A 123 16.49 -2.68 -3.21
N VAL A 124 16.17 -1.40 -2.96
CA VAL A 124 16.43 -0.32 -3.89
C VAL A 124 17.16 0.81 -3.17
N ASN A 125 18.13 1.43 -3.84
CA ASN A 125 18.76 2.65 -3.32
C ASN A 125 17.68 3.72 -3.13
N LYS A 126 17.65 4.35 -1.95
CA LYS A 126 16.59 5.29 -1.60
C LYS A 126 16.55 6.51 -2.53
N LYS A 127 17.70 7.02 -2.98
CA LYS A 127 17.73 8.17 -3.89
C LYS A 127 17.13 7.81 -5.25
N VAL A 128 17.55 6.67 -5.80
CA VAL A 128 16.99 6.13 -7.06
C VAL A 128 15.48 5.94 -6.90
N PHE A 129 15.04 5.27 -5.84
CA PHE A 129 13.61 5.13 -5.58
C PHE A 129 12.89 6.48 -5.50
N GLU A 130 13.42 7.47 -4.79
CA GLU A 130 12.78 8.80 -4.67
C GLU A 130 12.69 9.55 -6.01
N GLU A 131 13.61 9.31 -6.95
CA GLU A 131 13.56 9.82 -8.32
C GLU A 131 12.43 9.19 -9.12
N PHE A 132 12.36 7.85 -9.15
CA PHE A 132 11.35 7.09 -9.91
C PHE A 132 9.96 7.08 -9.25
N TRP A 133 9.89 7.35 -7.96
CA TRP A 133 8.63 7.57 -7.25
C TRP A 133 8.07 8.98 -7.49
N ASN A 134 8.94 9.93 -7.86
CA ASN A 134 8.57 11.28 -8.26
C ASN A 134 8.32 11.41 -9.78
N ASP A 135 8.26 10.29 -10.48
CA ASP A 135 8.20 10.26 -11.93
C ASP A 135 6.76 10.30 -12.47
N ARG A 136 6.61 10.92 -13.64
CA ARG A 136 5.35 11.29 -14.29
C ARG A 136 4.67 10.15 -15.04
N LEU A 137 5.30 8.97 -15.11
CA LEU A 137 4.73 7.80 -15.79
C LEU A 137 3.66 7.07 -14.96
N THR A 138 3.64 7.30 -13.64
CA THR A 138 2.60 6.76 -12.75
C THR A 138 1.37 7.66 -12.70
N ARG A 139 0.21 7.09 -12.34
CA ARG A 139 -1.08 7.81 -12.31
C ARG A 139 -1.25 8.69 -11.06
N GLY A 140 -0.17 9.24 -10.52
CA GLY A 140 -0.18 10.10 -9.35
C GLY A 140 1.22 10.21 -8.75
N ASN A 141 1.69 11.44 -8.52
CA ASN A 141 3.03 11.67 -8.03
C ASN A 141 3.19 11.19 -6.59
N ARG A 142 4.22 10.40 -6.29
CA ARG A 142 4.53 9.85 -4.97
C ARG A 142 3.31 9.30 -4.22
N TRP A 143 2.53 8.47 -4.89
CA TRP A 143 1.29 7.93 -4.34
C TRP A 143 1.58 6.80 -3.33
N ILE A 144 0.88 6.81 -2.20
CA ILE A 144 0.82 5.69 -1.27
C ILE A 144 -0.61 5.34 -0.88
N MET A 145 -0.78 4.10 -0.43
CA MET A 145 -1.94 3.65 0.35
C MET A 145 -1.51 2.79 1.53
N ALA A 146 -2.06 3.09 2.71
CA ALA A 146 -1.97 2.23 3.89
C ALA A 146 -3.37 1.74 4.27
N VAL A 147 -3.53 0.43 4.47
CA VAL A 147 -4.77 -0.15 4.99
C VAL A 147 -4.82 0.09 6.49
N LEU A 148 -5.89 0.69 6.99
CA LEU A 148 -6.03 1.08 8.39
C LEU A 148 -6.67 -0.06 9.20
N PRO A 149 -6.35 -0.19 10.50
CA PRO A 149 -7.08 -1.06 11.41
C PRO A 149 -8.58 -0.76 11.42
N ARG A 150 -9.41 -1.78 11.68
CA ARG A 150 -10.87 -1.60 11.77
C ARG A 150 -11.32 -0.83 13.01
N ASP A 151 -10.50 -0.82 14.06
CA ASP A 151 -10.77 0.04 15.20
C ASP A 151 -10.66 1.50 14.77
N VAL A 152 -11.80 2.19 14.78
CA VAL A 152 -11.92 3.56 14.27
C VAL A 152 -11.07 4.55 15.07
N LYS A 153 -10.95 4.35 16.38
CA LYS A 153 -10.15 5.25 17.24
C LYS A 153 -8.67 5.08 16.92
N ILE A 154 -8.20 3.84 16.81
CA ILE A 154 -6.81 3.55 16.42
C ILE A 154 -6.54 4.10 15.01
N ALA A 155 -7.44 3.89 14.05
CA ALA A 155 -7.30 4.39 12.69
C ALA A 155 -7.22 5.93 12.63
N GLN A 156 -8.04 6.63 13.43
CA GLN A 156 -8.01 8.10 13.54
C GLN A 156 -6.70 8.58 14.16
N GLU A 157 -6.26 7.99 15.26
CA GLU A 157 -5.00 8.36 15.93
C GLU A 157 -3.78 8.17 15.01
N ILE A 158 -3.72 7.06 14.27
CA ILE A 158 -2.65 6.82 13.31
C ILE A 158 -2.69 7.88 12.21
N SER A 159 -3.88 8.14 11.65
CA SER A 159 -4.04 9.12 10.56
C SER A 159 -3.62 10.53 10.99
N LEU A 160 -3.96 10.95 12.21
CA LEU A 160 -3.53 12.22 12.78
C LEU A 160 -2.01 12.27 12.96
N LYS A 161 -1.41 11.27 13.62
CA LYS A 161 0.04 11.19 13.83
C LYS A 161 0.83 11.21 12.52
N VAL A 162 0.31 10.56 11.47
CA VAL A 162 0.92 10.55 10.14
C VAL A 162 0.83 11.92 9.48
N ASN A 163 -0.32 12.60 9.58
CA ASN A 163 -0.48 13.94 9.04
C ASN A 163 0.37 14.98 9.79
N ASP A 164 0.54 14.84 11.11
CA ASP A 164 1.41 15.73 11.90
C ASP A 164 2.88 15.56 11.53
N ALA A 165 3.30 14.36 11.11
CA ALA A 165 4.65 14.11 10.59
C ALA A 165 4.92 14.80 9.22
N ASN A 166 3.91 15.42 8.62
CA ASN A 166 3.89 15.92 7.25
C ASN A 166 3.75 17.45 7.13
N VAL A 167 4.27 18.23 8.09
CA VAL A 167 4.13 19.72 8.19
C VAL A 167 4.38 20.50 6.87
N LEU A 168 5.08 19.92 5.89
CA LEU A 168 5.46 20.56 4.62
C LEU A 168 4.76 20.02 3.36
N VAL A 169 3.82 19.07 3.45
CA VAL A 169 3.08 18.51 2.29
C VAL A 169 1.57 18.50 2.53
N LYS A 170 0.76 18.53 1.46
CA LYS A 170 -0.71 18.46 1.56
C LYS A 170 -1.11 17.19 2.33
N SER A 171 -2.00 17.30 3.31
CA SER A 171 -2.45 16.15 4.12
C SER A 171 -3.03 15.02 3.26
N GLY A 172 -2.76 13.77 3.64
CA GLY A 172 -3.41 12.62 3.03
C GLY A 172 -4.90 12.54 3.37
N ARG A 173 -5.63 11.73 2.61
CA ARG A 173 -7.08 11.53 2.73
C ARG A 173 -7.37 10.15 3.32
N VAL A 174 -8.31 10.10 4.25
CA VAL A 174 -8.84 8.84 4.78
C VAL A 174 -10.13 8.49 4.04
N TYR A 175 -10.15 7.30 3.45
CA TYR A 175 -11.33 6.73 2.81
C TYR A 175 -11.94 5.69 3.75
N GLN A 176 -13.08 6.02 4.33
CA GLN A 176 -13.74 5.16 5.32
C GLN A 176 -14.51 4.02 4.64
N THR A 177 -14.47 2.83 5.23
CA THR A 177 -15.43 1.77 4.89
C THR A 177 -16.79 2.01 5.56
N HIS A 178 -17.86 1.51 4.95
CA HIS A 178 -19.19 1.48 5.56
C HIS A 178 -19.40 0.22 6.43
N ALA A 179 -18.45 -0.72 6.45
CA ALA A 179 -18.55 -1.94 7.25
C ALA A 179 -18.32 -1.62 8.74
N SER A 180 -19.40 -1.70 9.53
CA SER A 180 -19.48 -1.18 10.90
C SER A 180 -19.06 -2.15 12.02
N LYS A 181 -18.40 -3.28 11.73
CA LYS A 181 -18.08 -4.29 12.76
C LYS A 181 -16.57 -4.56 12.89
N PRO A 182 -15.99 -4.44 14.12
CA PRO A 182 -14.65 -4.93 14.40
C PRO A 182 -14.60 -6.45 14.19
N TYR A 183 -13.47 -6.94 13.68
CA TYR A 183 -13.20 -8.37 13.56
C TYR A 183 -13.08 -8.96 14.98
N SER A 184 -14.03 -9.80 15.38
CA SER A 184 -13.85 -10.66 16.57
C SER A 184 -12.80 -11.70 16.22
N LYS A 185 -11.80 -11.87 17.09
CA LYS A 185 -10.78 -12.91 16.99
C LYS A 185 -11.33 -14.32 17.25
N ASP A 186 -12.63 -14.47 17.42
CA ASP A 186 -13.28 -15.73 17.76
C ASP A 186 -13.84 -16.39 16.50
N LYS A 187 -12.95 -16.99 15.71
CA LYS A 187 -13.23 -18.17 14.89
C LYS A 187 -11.92 -18.71 14.35
N ILE A 188 -11.44 -19.72 15.08
CA ILE A 188 -10.36 -20.65 14.78
C ILE A 188 -10.62 -21.33 13.43
#